data_AF-A0AAV1JDA1-F1
#
_entry.id   AF-A0AAV1JDA1-F1
#
_cell.length_a   1.000
_cell.length_b   1.000
_cell.length_c   1.000
_cell.angle_alpha   90.00
_cell.angle_beta   90.00
_cell.angle_gamma   90.00
#
_symmetry.space_group_name_H-M   'P 1'
#
loop_
_entity.id
_entity.type
_entity.pdbx_description
1 polymer ?
#
loop_
_entity_poly.entity_id
_entity_poly.type
_entity_poly.pdbx_seq_one_letter_code
_entity_poly.pdbx_strand_id
1 'polypeptide(L)'
;MFINKFRLAIGAATCSPLKNNINKFSVNTVSRHKAAYDGDGKTTVRIINQDPNIGLIIDSYGTFGFRLNNGLTVVGPMAIFPRTVLSWQVHNSDEITAESLTLFKLLEPKIDLLVIGLESSERKVLNSVFKASREVKLNVEILPTEHACSTFNFLNSEGRSVAAALIPPLHININEDDMLASQLHYSKLYNRQEEL
;
A
#
# COMPACT_ATOMS: atom_id res chain seq x y z
N MET A 1 -4.27 -7.35 28.67
CA MET A 1 -3.25 -6.28 28.54
C MET A 1 -2.43 -6.39 27.24
N PHE A 2 -2.94 -7.01 26.17
CA PHE A 2 -2.12 -7.41 25.00
C PHE A 2 -2.30 -6.57 23.72
N ILE A 3 -3.22 -5.60 23.68
CA ILE A 3 -3.61 -4.91 22.44
C ILE A 3 -3.11 -3.45 22.37
N ASN A 4 -2.32 -3.00 23.35
CA ASN A 4 -2.08 -1.57 23.56
C ASN A 4 -1.17 -0.89 22.53
N LYS A 5 -0.68 -1.58 21.50
CA LYS A 5 0.16 -1.02 20.43
C LYS A 5 -0.51 -0.91 19.06
N PHE A 6 -1.81 -1.18 18.96
CA PHE A 6 -2.53 -1.03 17.69
C PHE A 6 -3.79 -0.20 17.88
N ARG A 7 -4.00 0.78 17.01
CA ARG A 7 -5.24 1.55 16.91
C ARG A 7 -5.81 1.38 15.51
N LEU A 8 -7.13 1.50 15.38
CA LEU A 8 -7.75 1.58 14.07
C LEU A 8 -7.16 2.78 13.33
N ALA A 9 -6.67 2.58 12.11
CA ALA A 9 -6.14 3.69 11.32
C ALA A 9 -7.31 4.60 10.92
N ILE A 10 -7.40 5.79 11.53
CA ILE A 10 -8.32 6.84 11.10
C ILE A 10 -7.61 7.58 9.97
N GLY A 11 -7.94 7.24 8.73
CA GLY A 11 -7.39 7.98 7.60
C GLY A 11 -8.18 9.26 7.34
N ALA A 12 -7.47 10.31 6.95
CA ALA A 12 -8.10 11.50 6.39
C ALA A 12 -8.55 11.15 4.96
N ALA A 13 -9.86 11.03 4.75
CA ALA A 13 -10.41 10.99 3.40
C ALA A 13 -10.35 12.41 2.84
N THR A 14 -9.36 12.69 1.98
CA THR A 14 -9.35 13.94 1.21
C THR A 14 -10.44 13.84 0.13
N CYS A 15 -11.65 14.23 0.52
CA CYS A 15 -12.79 14.29 -0.38
C CYS A 15 -12.54 15.39 -1.41
N SER A 16 -12.21 15.01 -2.65
CA SER A 16 -12.15 15.95 -3.77
C SER A 16 -13.60 16.28 -4.18
N PRO A 17 -14.01 17.56 -4.29
CA PRO A 17 -15.38 17.89 -4.65
C PRO A 17 -15.64 17.61 -6.14
N LEU A 18 -16.28 16.48 -6.44
CA LEU A 18 -16.89 16.23 -7.74
C LEU A 18 -18.19 17.03 -7.83
N LYS A 19 -18.18 18.08 -8.67
CA LYS A 19 -19.37 18.85 -9.03
C LYS A 19 -20.32 17.94 -9.83
N ASN A 20 -21.49 17.66 -9.25
CA ASN A 20 -22.62 17.06 -9.97
C ASN A 20 -23.09 18.01 -11.08
N ASN A 21 -23.05 17.55 -12.32
CA ASN A 21 -23.82 18.16 -13.40
C ASN A 21 -24.64 17.09 -14.10
N ILE A 22 -25.95 17.16 -13.90
CA ILE A 22 -26.95 16.22 -14.40
C ILE A 22 -27.32 16.71 -15.80
N ASN A 23 -26.73 16.13 -16.84
CA ASN A 23 -27.25 16.27 -18.20
C ASN A 23 -27.57 14.87 -18.76
N LYS A 24 -28.86 14.58 -18.79
CA LYS A 24 -29.46 13.48 -19.55
C LYS A 24 -29.18 13.71 -21.04
N PHE A 25 -28.41 12.84 -21.68
CA PHE A 25 -28.51 12.60 -23.11
C PHE A 25 -28.29 11.11 -23.41
N SER A 26 -29.35 10.48 -23.92
CA SER A 26 -29.34 9.15 -24.50
C SER A 26 -28.88 9.27 -25.95
N VAL A 27 -27.76 8.63 -26.32
CA VAL A 27 -27.51 8.07 -27.66
C VAL A 27 -26.48 6.93 -27.51
N ASN A 28 -26.83 5.75 -28.03
CA ASN A 28 -25.92 4.62 -28.21
C ASN A 28 -24.76 5.00 -29.14
N THR A 29 -23.52 4.87 -28.68
CA THR A 29 -22.35 4.88 -29.58
C THR A 29 -21.33 3.85 -29.14
N VAL A 30 -21.35 2.73 -29.89
CA VAL A 30 -20.32 1.72 -30.10
C VAL A 30 -18.94 2.15 -29.61
N SER A 31 -18.50 1.62 -28.46
CA SER A 31 -17.07 1.63 -28.12
C SER A 31 -16.38 0.67 -29.08
N ARG A 32 -15.63 1.23 -30.02
CA ARG A 32 -14.72 0.50 -30.90
C ARG A 32 -13.69 -0.22 -30.01
N HIS A 33 -13.99 -1.47 -29.66
CA HIS A 33 -12.96 -2.45 -29.35
C HIS A 33 -12.11 -2.60 -30.62
N LYS A 34 -10.98 -1.89 -30.66
CA LYS A 34 -9.96 -2.08 -31.71
C LYS A 34 -9.36 -3.46 -31.49
N ALA A 35 -9.95 -4.45 -32.17
CA ALA A 35 -9.47 -5.80 -32.43
C ALA A 35 -8.45 -6.36 -31.41
N ALA A 36 -8.95 -6.87 -30.29
CA ALA A 36 -8.14 -7.72 -29.43
C ALA A 36 -8.19 -9.15 -30.01
N TYR A 37 -7.09 -9.55 -30.66
CA TYR A 37 -6.77 -10.91 -31.14
C TYR A 37 -7.40 -12.05 -30.30
N ASP A 38 -8.16 -12.97 -30.86
CA ASP A 38 -8.85 -14.02 -30.08
C ASP A 38 -8.08 -15.36 -30.17
N GLY A 39 -6.83 -15.35 -29.70
CA GLY A 39 -5.95 -16.53 -29.69
C GLY A 39 -5.80 -17.10 -28.27
N ASP A 40 -5.74 -18.42 -28.16
CA ASP A 40 -5.75 -19.23 -26.92
C ASP A 40 -4.48 -19.15 -26.03
N GLY A 41 -3.80 -18.01 -26.04
CA GLY A 41 -2.54 -17.79 -25.33
C GLY A 41 -2.40 -16.41 -24.70
N LYS A 42 -3.50 -15.68 -24.49
CA LYS A 42 -3.45 -14.32 -23.93
C LYS A 42 -3.36 -14.31 -22.41
N THR A 43 -2.22 -13.86 -21.90
CA THR A 43 -2.09 -13.38 -20.52
C THR A 43 -3.02 -12.17 -20.34
N THR A 44 -4.10 -12.32 -19.58
CA THR A 44 -4.97 -11.19 -19.21
C THR A 44 -4.20 -10.29 -18.25
N VAL A 45 -3.82 -9.09 -18.69
CA VAL A 45 -3.26 -8.07 -17.80
C VAL A 45 -4.40 -7.55 -16.92
N ARG A 46 -4.42 -7.94 -15.64
CA ARG A 46 -5.34 -7.38 -14.66
C ARG A 46 -4.70 -6.14 -14.04
N ILE A 47 -5.39 -5.00 -14.11
CA ILE A 47 -4.96 -3.78 -13.43
C ILE A 47 -5.30 -3.95 -11.95
N ILE A 48 -4.28 -4.22 -11.15
CA ILE A 48 -4.39 -4.70 -9.75
C ILE A 48 -5.11 -3.67 -8.86
N ASN A 49 -4.92 -2.37 -9.12
CA ASN A 49 -5.45 -1.28 -8.28
C ASN A 49 -7.01 -1.21 -8.28
N GLN A 50 -7.69 -1.70 -9.32
CA GLN A 50 -9.14 -1.47 -9.51
C GLN A 50 -10.04 -2.69 -9.26
N ASP A 51 -9.48 -3.86 -8.92
CA ASP A 51 -10.29 -5.05 -8.66
C ASP A 51 -10.68 -5.10 -7.16
N PRO A 52 -11.97 -4.94 -6.81
CA PRO A 52 -12.41 -4.93 -5.41
C PRO A 52 -12.17 -6.28 -4.70
N ASN A 53 -11.85 -7.34 -5.44
CA ASN A 53 -11.55 -8.65 -4.86
C ASN A 53 -10.11 -8.80 -4.37
N ILE A 54 -9.18 -7.94 -4.79
CA ILE A 54 -7.74 -8.05 -4.48
C ILE A 54 -7.40 -7.52 -3.08
N GLY A 55 -8.32 -6.80 -2.43
CA GLY A 55 -8.10 -6.24 -1.10
C GLY A 55 -7.37 -4.89 -1.11
N LEU A 56 -6.76 -4.52 0.01
CA LEU A 56 -6.06 -3.25 0.17
C LEU A 56 -4.70 -3.30 -0.53
N ILE A 57 -4.41 -2.26 -1.30
CA ILE A 57 -3.15 -2.08 -2.02
C ILE A 57 -2.55 -0.74 -1.61
N ILE A 58 -1.22 -0.71 -1.47
CA ILE A 58 -0.47 0.50 -1.20
C ILE A 58 -0.16 1.17 -2.53
N ASP A 59 -0.77 2.33 -2.77
CA ASP A 59 -0.61 3.10 -4.01
C ASP A 59 0.63 3.99 -4.00
N SER A 60 0.92 4.59 -2.84
CA SER A 60 2.10 5.43 -2.68
C SER A 60 2.51 5.51 -1.22
N TYR A 61 3.78 5.76 -0.99
CA TYR A 61 4.33 6.06 0.33
C TYR A 61 4.97 7.45 0.34
N GLY A 62 5.11 8.01 1.53
CA GLY A 62 5.83 9.25 1.78
C GLY A 62 6.45 9.25 3.17
N THR A 63 7.17 10.33 3.51
CA THR A 63 7.85 10.46 4.80
C THR A 63 6.88 10.50 5.98
N PHE A 64 5.65 10.93 5.74
CA PHE A 64 4.61 11.03 6.76
C PHE A 64 3.70 9.80 6.83
N GLY A 65 3.74 8.87 5.86
CA GLY A 65 2.82 7.74 5.85
C GLY A 65 2.52 7.15 4.47
N PHE A 66 1.37 6.52 4.34
CA PHE A 66 0.99 5.67 3.20
C PHE A 66 -0.38 6.04 2.65
N ARG A 67 -0.56 5.92 1.33
CA ARG A 67 -1.84 6.06 0.64
C ARG A 67 -2.25 4.72 0.05
N LEU A 68 -3.51 4.35 0.26
CA LEU A 68 -4.10 3.12 -0.22
C LEU A 68 -5.02 3.36 -1.41
N ASN A 69 -5.28 2.29 -2.18
CA ASN A 69 -6.16 2.31 -3.36
C ASN A 69 -7.58 2.82 -3.11
N ASN A 70 -8.12 2.62 -1.91
CA ASN A 70 -9.45 3.09 -1.54
C ASN A 70 -9.51 4.60 -1.20
N GLY A 71 -8.42 5.34 -1.40
CA GLY A 71 -8.30 6.77 -1.08
C GLY A 71 -7.98 7.05 0.39
N LEU A 72 -7.83 6.02 1.24
CA LEU A 72 -7.43 6.19 2.63
C LEU A 72 -5.94 6.56 2.70
N THR A 73 -5.63 7.62 3.45
CA THR A 73 -4.25 7.98 3.78
C THR A 73 -3.99 7.72 5.26
N VAL A 74 -3.03 6.85 5.55
CA VAL A 74 -2.60 6.49 6.90
C VAL A 74 -1.33 7.24 7.23
N VAL A 75 -1.37 8.03 8.30
CA VAL A 75 -0.22 8.81 8.77
C VAL A 75 0.55 7.98 9.80
N GLY A 76 1.86 7.89 9.60
CA GLY A 76 2.79 7.19 10.47
C GLY A 76 2.91 5.69 10.18
N PRO A 77 3.48 4.95 11.14
CA PRO A 77 3.66 3.51 11.06
C PRO A 77 2.32 2.76 11.00
N MET A 78 2.29 1.73 10.16
CA MET A 78 1.06 1.05 9.77
C MET A 78 1.25 -0.46 9.75
N ALA A 79 0.23 -1.18 10.20
CA ALA A 79 0.07 -2.60 9.98
C ALA A 79 -1.09 -2.84 9.02
N ILE A 80 -0.80 -3.45 7.87
CA ILE A 80 -1.75 -3.69 6.80
C ILE A 80 -1.96 -5.18 6.59
N PHE A 81 -3.22 -5.53 6.38
CA PHE A 81 -3.73 -6.84 6.05
C PHE A 81 -4.50 -6.75 4.74
N PRO A 82 -4.82 -7.89 4.09
CA PRO A 82 -5.54 -7.88 2.82
C PRO A 82 -6.86 -7.12 2.85
N ARG A 83 -7.53 -7.06 4.00
CA ARG A 83 -8.86 -6.42 4.15
C ARG A 83 -8.92 -5.30 5.16
N THR A 84 -7.88 -5.11 5.97
CA THR A 84 -7.91 -4.18 7.11
C THR A 84 -6.57 -3.49 7.26
N VAL A 85 -6.61 -2.31 7.88
CA VAL A 85 -5.42 -1.51 8.16
C VAL A 85 -5.51 -0.94 9.56
N LEU A 86 -4.40 -1.00 10.27
CA LEU A 86 -4.24 -0.56 11.65
C LEU A 86 -3.04 0.39 11.74
N SER A 87 -3.16 1.38 12.61
CA SER A 87 -2.02 2.20 13.03
C SER A 87 -1.17 1.39 14.01
N TRP A 88 0.12 1.28 13.70
CA TRP A 88 1.09 0.56 14.52
C TRP A 88 1.81 1.54 15.44
N GLN A 89 1.72 1.35 16.76
CA GLN A 89 2.31 2.24 17.75
C GLN A 89 3.77 1.87 18.02
N VAL A 90 4.60 2.05 17.00
CA VAL A 90 6.05 1.87 17.04
C VAL A 90 6.66 3.03 16.26
N HIS A 91 7.32 3.97 16.92
CA HIS A 91 7.77 5.20 16.25
C HIS A 91 9.00 4.95 15.37
N ASN A 92 9.92 4.12 15.86
CA ASN A 92 11.20 3.83 15.21
C ASN A 92 11.44 2.32 15.18
N SER A 93 12.29 1.88 14.26
CA SER A 93 12.69 0.48 14.13
C SER A 93 13.34 -0.13 15.38
N ASP A 94 13.96 0.69 16.24
CA ASP A 94 14.49 0.26 17.55
C ASP A 94 13.41 -0.14 18.57
N GLU A 95 12.19 0.36 18.44
CA GLU A 95 11.08 0.10 19.37
C GLU A 95 10.30 -1.18 19.05
N ILE A 96 10.73 -1.92 18.02
CA ILE A 96 10.13 -3.18 17.60
C ILE A 96 10.49 -4.26 18.62
N THR A 97 9.48 -4.74 19.35
CA THR A 97 9.60 -5.80 20.36
C THR A 97 8.71 -6.99 20.01
N ALA A 98 8.90 -8.13 20.67
CA ALA A 98 8.01 -9.28 20.50
C ALA A 98 6.54 -8.90 20.74
N GLU A 99 6.27 -8.07 21.75
CA GLU A 99 4.93 -7.58 22.08
C GLU A 99 4.28 -6.77 20.95
N SER A 100 5.05 -5.94 20.24
CA SER A 100 4.51 -5.16 19.11
C SER A 100 4.19 -6.02 17.90
N LEU A 101 4.72 -7.25 17.84
CA LEU A 101 4.47 -8.22 16.78
C LEU A 101 3.43 -9.29 17.15
N THR A 102 3.10 -9.44 18.44
CA THR A 102 2.16 -10.45 18.94
C THR A 102 0.79 -10.37 18.26
N LEU A 103 0.32 -9.17 17.86
CA LEU A 103 -0.97 -9.03 17.18
C LEU A 103 -1.03 -9.88 15.89
N PHE A 104 0.04 -9.89 15.09
CA PHE A 104 0.09 -10.65 13.85
C PHE A 104 -0.04 -12.16 14.09
N LYS A 105 0.32 -12.65 15.29
CA LYS A 105 0.18 -14.06 15.65
C LYS A 105 -1.24 -14.43 16.07
N LEU A 106 -1.97 -13.48 16.66
CA LEU A 106 -3.29 -13.71 17.27
C LEU A 106 -4.44 -13.59 16.27
N LEU A 107 -4.22 -12.95 15.12
CA LEU A 107 -5.25 -12.74 14.12
C LEU A 107 -5.59 -14.04 13.37
N GLU A 108 -6.87 -14.21 13.06
CA GLU A 108 -7.38 -15.21 12.12
C GLU A 108 -7.87 -14.51 10.85
N PRO A 109 -7.54 -15.02 9.65
CA PRO A 109 -6.75 -16.24 9.36
C PRO A 109 -5.27 -16.10 9.71
N LYS A 110 -4.58 -17.24 9.90
CA LYS A 110 -3.14 -17.26 10.18
C LYS A 110 -2.36 -16.66 9.00
N ILE A 111 -1.40 -15.81 9.33
CA ILE A 111 -0.53 -15.16 8.37
C ILE A 111 0.63 -16.11 8.03
N ASP A 112 0.86 -16.34 6.74
CA ASP A 112 1.92 -17.21 6.23
C ASP A 112 3.27 -16.50 6.16
N LEU A 113 3.24 -15.19 5.88
CA LEU A 113 4.41 -14.32 5.79
C LEU A 113 4.06 -12.91 6.26
N LEU A 114 4.88 -12.37 7.16
CA LEU A 114 4.82 -10.98 7.59
C LEU A 114 5.98 -10.21 6.97
N VAL A 115 5.68 -9.22 6.14
CA VAL A 115 6.68 -8.32 5.55
C VAL A 115 6.88 -7.14 6.50
N ILE A 116 8.11 -6.91 6.95
CA ILE A 116 8.46 -5.78 7.83
C ILE A 116 9.25 -4.77 7.00
N GLY A 117 8.65 -3.61 6.77
CA GLY A 117 9.26 -2.45 6.12
C GLY A 117 9.89 -1.54 7.15
N LEU A 118 11.22 -1.42 7.12
CA LEU A 118 11.98 -0.53 8.00
C LEU A 118 12.48 0.69 7.24
N GLU A 119 12.57 1.80 7.97
CA GLU A 119 13.13 3.07 7.52
C GLU A 119 14.67 3.04 7.45
N SER A 120 15.32 2.16 8.21
CA SER A 120 16.77 2.03 8.29
C SER A 120 17.23 0.61 7.93
N SER A 121 18.39 0.52 7.26
CA SER A 121 19.06 -0.74 6.92
C SER A 121 20.20 -1.09 7.89
N GLU A 122 20.22 -0.48 9.07
CA GLU A 122 21.25 -0.75 10.07
C GLU A 122 21.22 -2.20 10.57
N ARG A 123 22.36 -2.87 10.50
CA ARG A 123 22.49 -4.29 10.86
C ARG A 123 22.09 -4.59 12.31
N LYS A 124 22.35 -3.66 13.23
CA LYS A 124 21.99 -3.82 14.65
C LYS A 124 20.47 -3.89 14.82
N VAL A 125 19.75 -2.99 14.15
CA VAL A 125 18.29 -2.92 14.16
C VAL A 125 17.69 -4.16 13.51
N LEU A 126 18.17 -4.53 12.32
CA LEU A 126 17.73 -5.74 11.61
C LEU A 126 17.85 -6.99 12.49
N ASN A 127 18.98 -7.15 13.20
CA ASN A 127 19.19 -8.26 14.12
C ASN A 127 18.23 -8.23 15.33
N SER A 128 17.90 -7.05 15.84
CA SER A 128 16.95 -6.88 16.95
C SER A 128 15.54 -7.31 16.52
N VAL A 129 15.07 -6.79 15.40
CA VAL A 129 13.76 -7.10 14.80
C VAL A 129 13.65 -8.60 14.49
N PHE A 130 14.71 -9.19 13.94
CA PHE A 130 14.73 -10.61 13.61
C PHE A 130 14.66 -11.49 14.86
N LYS A 131 15.34 -11.12 15.95
CA LYS A 131 15.23 -11.81 17.25
C LYS A 131 13.82 -11.73 17.81
N ALA A 132 13.22 -10.53 17.84
CA ALA A 132 11.84 -10.33 18.29
C ALA A 132 10.85 -11.18 17.47
N SER A 133 11.03 -11.24 16.16
CA SER A 133 10.17 -12.03 15.26
C SER A 133 10.27 -13.53 15.51
N ARG A 134 11.48 -14.04 15.78
CA ARG A 134 11.72 -15.45 16.11
C ARG A 134 11.05 -15.85 17.43
N GLU A 135 11.04 -14.96 18.42
CA GLU A 135 10.38 -15.19 19.70
C GLU A 135 8.87 -15.41 19.55
N VAL A 136 8.22 -14.64 18.67
CA VAL A 136 6.78 -14.75 18.36
C VAL A 136 6.48 -15.91 17.39
N LYS A 137 7.51 -16.59 16.85
CA LYS A 137 7.41 -17.66 15.84
C LYS A 137 6.58 -17.22 14.63
N LEU A 138 6.91 -16.05 14.08
CA LEU A 138 6.38 -15.55 12.82
C LEU A 138 7.40 -15.77 11.71
N ASN A 139 6.90 -16.10 10.52
CA ASN A 139 7.72 -16.10 9.32
C ASN A 139 7.80 -14.65 8.82
N VAL A 140 8.99 -14.06 8.84
CA VAL A 140 9.18 -12.63 8.55
C VAL A 140 10.16 -12.40 7.42
N GLU A 141 9.86 -11.41 6.59
CA GLU A 141 10.76 -10.87 5.59
C GLU A 141 11.02 -9.40 5.92
N ILE A 142 12.27 -9.04 6.19
CA ILE A 142 12.64 -7.68 6.58
C ILE A 142 13.25 -6.98 5.37
N LEU A 143 12.65 -5.88 4.94
CA LEU A 143 13.01 -5.13 3.74
C LEU A 143 12.99 -3.62 4.02
N PRO A 144 13.67 -2.80 3.21
CA PRO A 144 13.39 -1.38 3.13
C PRO A 144 11.92 -1.12 2.80
N THR A 145 11.35 -0.04 3.35
CA THR A 145 9.90 0.26 3.20
C THR A 145 9.40 0.26 1.75
N GLU A 146 10.18 0.77 0.81
CA GLU A 146 9.84 0.81 -0.63
C GLU A 146 9.65 -0.61 -1.22
N HIS A 147 10.57 -1.52 -0.90
CA HIS A 147 10.52 -2.91 -1.35
C HIS A 147 9.43 -3.66 -0.60
N ALA A 148 9.28 -3.41 0.71
CA ALA A 148 8.23 -4.02 1.52
C ALA A 148 6.83 -3.72 0.98
N CYS A 149 6.57 -2.48 0.55
CA CYS A 149 5.29 -2.10 -0.06
C CYS A 149 5.01 -2.90 -1.34
N SER A 150 6.02 -3.02 -2.20
CA SER A 150 5.92 -3.75 -3.47
C SER A 150 5.70 -5.25 -3.25
N THR A 151 6.47 -5.85 -2.35
CA THR A 151 6.35 -7.27 -1.98
C THR A 151 4.98 -7.57 -1.38
N PHE A 152 4.47 -6.72 -0.48
CA PHE A 152 3.13 -6.87 0.07
C PHE A 152 2.06 -6.82 -1.03
N ASN A 153 2.11 -5.81 -1.90
CA ASN A 153 1.14 -5.65 -2.98
C ASN A 153 1.12 -6.86 -3.91
N PHE A 154 2.30 -7.38 -4.26
CA PHE A 154 2.44 -8.57 -5.10
C PHE A 154 1.82 -9.81 -4.43
N LEU A 155 2.24 -10.14 -3.21
CA LEU A 155 1.75 -11.31 -2.49
C LEU A 155 0.26 -11.23 -2.17
N ASN A 156 -0.23 -10.02 -1.87
CA ASN A 156 -1.65 -9.78 -1.65
C ASN A 156 -2.45 -9.98 -2.94
N SER A 157 -1.92 -9.55 -4.09
CA SER A 157 -2.54 -9.77 -5.40
C SER A 157 -2.61 -11.25 -5.82
N GLU A 158 -1.68 -12.07 -5.34
CA GLU A 158 -1.74 -13.53 -5.50
C GLU A 158 -2.81 -14.20 -4.61
N GLY A 159 -3.41 -13.45 -3.67
CA GLY A 159 -4.40 -13.98 -2.72
C GLY A 159 -3.78 -14.79 -1.58
N ARG A 160 -2.48 -14.60 -1.28
CA ARG A 160 -1.81 -15.26 -0.15
C ARG A 160 -2.17 -14.59 1.17
N SER A 161 -2.12 -15.35 2.27
CA SER A 161 -2.32 -14.81 3.63
C SER A 161 -1.06 -14.05 4.08
N VAL A 162 -0.88 -12.85 3.54
CA VAL A 162 0.25 -11.95 3.86
C VAL A 162 -0.22 -10.79 4.73
N ALA A 163 0.66 -10.29 5.59
CA ALA A 163 0.50 -9.00 6.24
C ALA A 163 1.78 -8.20 6.12
N ALA A 164 1.70 -6.88 6.31
CA ALA A 164 2.88 -6.04 6.40
C ALA A 164 2.83 -5.10 7.60
N ALA A 165 4.00 -4.89 8.22
CA ALA A 165 4.26 -3.88 9.24
C ALA A 165 5.25 -2.88 8.66
N LEU A 166 4.82 -1.64 8.42
CA LEU A 166 5.56 -0.66 7.64
C LEU A 166 5.81 0.60 8.48
N ILE A 167 7.06 1.02 8.51
CA ILE A 167 7.48 2.33 9.04
C ILE A 167 7.74 3.25 7.85
N PRO A 168 7.19 4.47 7.81
CA PRO A 168 7.45 5.39 6.70
C PRO A 168 8.95 5.73 6.63
N PRO A 169 9.52 5.85 5.41
CA PRO A 169 10.93 6.16 5.26
C PRO A 169 11.25 7.58 5.72
N LEU A 170 12.44 7.81 6.27
CA LEU A 170 12.87 9.15 6.69
C LEU A 170 13.13 10.08 5.50
N HIS A 171 13.57 9.52 4.39
CA HIS A 171 13.90 10.24 3.16
C HIS A 171 13.31 9.49 1.96
N ILE A 172 12.83 10.25 0.96
CA ILE A 172 12.35 9.71 -0.31
C ILE A 172 13.37 10.11 -1.37
N ASN A 173 13.94 9.12 -2.06
CA ASN A 173 14.72 9.36 -3.26
C ASN A 173 13.76 9.43 -4.44
N ILE A 174 13.60 10.63 -5.02
CA ILE A 174 12.74 10.83 -6.18
C ILE A 174 13.58 10.49 -7.42
N ASN A 175 13.13 9.54 -8.23
CA ASN A 175 13.82 9.22 -9.48
C ASN A 175 13.48 10.24 -10.57
N GLU A 176 14.33 10.35 -11.59
CA GLU A 176 14.12 11.25 -12.75
C GLU A 176 12.79 10.95 -13.46
N ASP A 177 12.41 9.69 -13.52
CA ASP A 177 11.12 9.25 -14.08
C ASP A 177 9.91 9.79 -13.29
N ASP A 178 10.01 9.83 -11.96
CA ASP A 178 8.96 10.38 -11.10
C ASP A 178 8.82 11.90 -11.30
N MET A 179 9.96 12.59 -11.45
CA MET A 179 9.98 14.01 -11.79
C MET A 179 9.33 14.27 -13.15
N LEU A 180 9.67 13.48 -14.15
CA LEU A 180 9.11 13.59 -15.50
C LEU A 180 7.60 13.34 -15.51
N ALA A 181 7.12 12.32 -14.80
CA ALA A 181 5.69 12.02 -14.68
C ALA A 181 4.92 13.19 -14.03
N SER A 182 5.50 13.80 -13.00
CA SER A 182 4.95 15.00 -12.36
C SER A 182 4.91 16.18 -13.34
N GLN A 183 6.00 16.45 -14.06
CA GLN A 183 6.05 17.52 -15.07
C GLN A 183 5.01 17.33 -16.18
N LEU A 184 4.87 16.11 -16.71
CA LEU A 184 3.86 15.76 -17.70
C LEU A 184 2.44 15.91 -17.15
N HIS A 185 2.21 15.61 -15.87
CA HIS A 185 0.93 15.82 -15.22
C HIS A 185 0.58 17.31 -15.14
N TYR A 186 1.53 18.14 -14.68
CA TYR A 186 1.34 19.59 -14.61
C TYR A 186 1.10 20.20 -16.00
N SER A 187 1.87 19.83 -17.02
CA SER A 187 1.68 20.36 -18.38
C SER A 187 0.29 20.03 -18.94
N LYS A 188 -0.20 18.80 -18.72
CA LYS A 188 -1.58 18.41 -19.10
C LYS A 188 -2.65 19.22 -18.38
N LEU A 189 -2.44 19.57 -17.10
CA LEU A 189 -3.40 20.39 -16.35
C LEU A 189 -3.46 21.82 -16.87
N TYR A 190 -2.31 22.45 -17.14
CA TYR A 190 -2.24 23.80 -17.69
C TYR A 190 -2.81 23.86 -19.12
N ASN A 191 -2.42 22.93 -19.99
CA ASN A 191 -2.91 22.92 -21.38
C ASN A 191 -4.43 22.74 -21.46
N ARG A 192 -5.04 21.98 -20.52
CA ARG A 192 -6.50 21.81 -20.46
C ARG A 192 -7.25 23.06 -19.97
N GLN A 193 -6.57 23.99 -19.30
CA GLN A 193 -7.16 25.27 -18.90
C GLN A 193 -7.14 26.31 -20.02
N GLU A 194 -6.24 26.20 -20.99
CA GLU A 194 -6.19 27.08 -22.16
C GLU A 194 -7.19 26.69 -23.27
N GLU A 195 -7.72 25.47 -23.24
CA GLU A 195 -8.73 24.96 -24.19
C GLU A 195 -10.19 25.26 -23.78
N LEU A 196 -10.42 26.04 -22.71
CA LEU A 196 -11.74 26.49 -22.22
C LEU A 196 -11.93 27.99 -22.41
#